data_AF-A0A2K1KB02-F1
#
_entry.id   AF-A0A2K1KB02-F1
#
_cell.length_a   1.000
_cell.length_b   1.000
_cell.length_c   1.000
_cell.angle_alpha   90.00
_cell.angle_beta   90.00
_cell.angle_gamma   90.00
#
_symmetry.space_group_name_H-M   'P 1'
#
loop_
_entity.id
_entity.type
_entity.pdbx_description
1 polymer ?
#
loop_
_entity_poly.entity_id
_entity_poly.type
_entity_poly.pdbx_seq_one_letter_code
_entity_poly.pdbx_strand_id
1 'polypeptide(L)'
;MNVGRVWESAIISGFRGNNANVQQGIQAKPQANLAEFTLGLNNMDKYDLSNVNAYNLPLMINPTFTNGGVRRGLHWGSPRFYIPFLDSFCKPPNRHTGPPGKGCINVVGPTTPRPTPSKAFKRACPSSYSYTLDDRNANPGVMYGCNVGSNYEVDFCP
;
A
#
# COMPACT_ATOMS: atom_id res chain seq x y z
N MET A 1 18.02 27.67 -3.22
CA MET A 1 17.78 26.26 -2.86
C MET A 1 16.28 26.05 -2.83
N ASN A 2 15.73 25.18 -3.68
CA ASN A 2 14.29 25.02 -3.86
C ASN A 2 13.75 24.12 -2.74
N VAL A 3 13.34 24.74 -1.63
CA VAL A 3 12.67 24.08 -0.50
C VAL A 3 11.19 23.94 -0.82
N GLY A 4 10.77 22.77 -1.29
CA GLY A 4 9.34 22.48 -1.42
C GLY A 4 8.99 21.51 -2.56
N ARG A 5 9.21 20.21 -2.36
CA ARG A 5 8.25 19.22 -2.85
C ARG A 5 7.29 18.98 -1.70
N VAL A 6 6.18 19.69 -1.67
CA VAL A 6 5.09 19.40 -0.73
C VAL A 6 4.47 18.09 -1.20
N TRP A 7 4.81 17.00 -0.51
CA TRP A 7 4.08 15.76 -0.58
C TRP A 7 2.80 15.94 0.24
N GLU A 8 1.63 16.00 -0.38
CA GLU A 8 0.39 16.35 0.34
C GLU A 8 -0.04 15.34 1.42
N SER A 9 0.31 14.06 1.29
CA SER A 9 0.25 13.05 2.36
C SER A 9 0.55 11.67 1.78
N ALA A 10 1.23 10.81 2.54
CA ALA A 10 1.02 9.38 2.45
C ALA A 10 0.41 8.94 3.78
N ILE A 11 -0.47 7.94 3.74
CA ILE A 11 -1.25 7.57 4.91
C ILE A 11 -0.74 6.26 5.47
N ILE A 12 -0.38 6.33 6.74
CA ILE A 12 -0.17 5.16 7.58
C ILE A 12 -1.50 4.94 8.31
N SER A 13 -2.12 3.79 8.08
CA SER A 13 -3.35 3.40 8.76
C SER A 13 -3.10 2.11 9.51
N GLY A 14 -3.61 2.03 10.75
CA GLY A 14 -3.47 0.81 11.53
C GLY A 14 -4.44 0.73 12.69
N PHE A 15 -4.79 -0.50 13.05
CA PHE A 15 -5.62 -0.79 14.23
C PHE A 15 -5.09 -2.02 14.98
N ARG A 16 -5.46 -2.09 16.25
CA ARG A 16 -5.17 -3.24 17.12
C ARG A 16 -6.41 -4.15 17.21
N GLY A 17 -6.25 -5.45 16.97
CA GLY A 17 -7.29 -6.46 17.22
C GLY A 17 -8.49 -6.44 16.26
N ASN A 18 -9.70 -6.71 16.77
CA ASN A 18 -10.96 -6.86 16.00
C ASN A 18 -11.70 -5.54 15.73
N ASN A 19 -11.10 -4.39 16.03
CA ASN A 19 -11.73 -3.08 15.84
C ASN A 19 -11.69 -2.68 14.36
N ALA A 20 -12.41 -3.43 13.53
CA ALA A 20 -12.56 -3.24 12.08
C ALA A 20 -13.35 -1.98 11.69
N ASN A 21 -13.63 -1.07 12.63
CA ASN A 21 -14.40 0.17 12.39
C ASN A 21 -13.54 1.29 11.77
N VAL A 22 -12.61 0.95 10.88
CA VAL A 22 -11.83 1.91 10.07
C VAL A 22 -12.37 1.98 8.64
N GLN A 23 -13.69 1.78 8.44
CA GLN A 23 -14.34 2.39 7.28
C GLN A 23 -14.36 3.93 7.38
N GLN A 24 -13.89 4.51 8.49
CA GLN A 24 -13.75 5.96 8.68
C GLN A 24 -12.31 6.50 8.53
N GLY A 25 -11.32 5.65 8.22
CA GLY A 25 -10.03 6.11 7.66
C GLY A 25 -10.15 6.54 6.19
N ILE A 26 -11.32 6.32 5.58
CA ILE A 26 -11.65 6.58 4.17
C ILE A 26 -12.08 8.06 3.98
N GLN A 27 -11.32 9.00 4.51
CA GLN A 27 -11.29 10.37 4.02
C GLN A 27 -9.87 10.89 3.79
N ALA A 28 -8.91 9.98 3.71
CA ALA A 28 -7.85 10.14 2.74
C ALA A 28 -8.49 10.45 1.38
N LYS A 29 -8.44 11.70 0.93
CA LYS A 29 -8.79 12.09 -0.43
C LYS A 29 -8.17 11.03 -1.37
N PRO A 30 -8.89 10.48 -2.35
CA PRO A 30 -8.56 9.23 -3.08
C PRO A 30 -7.29 9.30 -3.97
N GLN A 31 -6.19 9.81 -3.42
CA GLN A 31 -5.07 10.43 -4.12
C GLN A 31 -3.70 9.96 -3.59
N ALA A 32 -3.63 9.12 -2.55
CA ALA A 32 -2.39 8.61 -1.98
C ALA A 32 -2.37 7.07 -1.86
N ASN A 33 -1.16 6.49 -1.89
CA ASN A 33 -0.94 5.09 -1.49
C ASN A 33 -0.86 4.95 0.03
N LEU A 34 -1.13 3.73 0.52
CA LEU A 34 -1.26 3.40 1.93
C LEU A 34 -0.18 2.41 2.39
N ALA A 35 0.26 2.59 3.63
CA ALA A 35 0.81 1.51 4.45
C ALA A 35 -0.26 1.10 5.48
N GLU A 36 -0.63 -0.18 5.47
CA GLU A 36 -1.73 -0.71 6.26
C GLU A 36 -1.22 -1.74 7.26
N PHE A 37 -1.70 -1.67 8.50
CA PHE A 37 -1.28 -2.54 9.60
C PHE A 37 -2.48 -3.09 10.38
N THR A 38 -2.44 -4.39 10.66
CA THR A 38 -3.31 -5.05 11.64
C THR A 38 -2.42 -5.71 12.69
N LEU A 39 -2.42 -5.19 13.91
CA LEU A 39 -1.50 -5.64 14.96
C LEU A 39 -2.18 -6.54 15.99
N GLY A 40 -1.55 -7.67 16.31
CA GLY A 40 -1.96 -8.63 17.33
C GLY A 40 -3.23 -9.44 17.04
N LEU A 41 -3.81 -9.34 15.84
CA LEU A 41 -5.00 -10.12 15.49
C LEU A 41 -4.64 -11.60 15.32
N ASN A 42 -5.32 -12.48 16.06
CA ASN A 42 -5.01 -13.92 16.09
C ASN A 42 -3.54 -14.20 16.44
N ASN A 43 -2.97 -13.41 17.36
CA ASN A 43 -1.58 -13.49 17.80
C ASN A 43 -0.56 -13.26 16.68
N MET A 44 -0.89 -12.39 15.73
CA MET A 44 -0.08 -12.10 14.55
C MET A 44 -0.20 -10.62 14.19
N ASP A 45 0.91 -10.06 13.73
CA ASP A 45 0.90 -8.78 13.05
C ASP A 45 0.86 -9.00 11.54
N LYS A 46 -0.03 -8.28 10.85
CA LYS A 46 -0.15 -8.28 9.40
C LYS A 46 0.06 -6.87 8.88
N TYR A 47 0.68 -6.76 7.72
CA TYR A 47 0.95 -5.49 7.09
C TYR A 47 0.97 -5.63 5.58
N ASP A 48 0.65 -4.56 4.90
CA ASP A 48 0.66 -4.49 3.46
C ASP A 48 0.76 -3.06 2.96
N LEU A 49 0.98 -2.98 1.65
CA LEU A 49 1.09 -1.75 0.89
C LEU A 49 -0.05 -1.73 -0.13
N SER A 50 -0.78 -0.62 -0.23
CA SER A 50 -1.94 -0.49 -1.12
C SER A 50 -1.88 0.75 -2.03
N ASN A 51 -1.97 0.50 -3.34
CA ASN A 51 -2.17 1.48 -4.40
C ASN A 51 -3.52 1.27 -5.12
N VAL A 52 -4.48 0.65 -4.42
CA VAL A 52 -5.85 0.41 -4.90
C VAL A 52 -6.52 1.71 -5.34
N ASN A 53 -6.35 2.80 -4.57
CA ASN A 53 -6.96 4.10 -4.87
C ASN A 53 -6.04 4.99 -5.71
N ALA A 54 -4.76 5.09 -5.34
CA ALA A 54 -3.78 5.94 -6.02
C ALA A 54 -2.34 5.58 -5.62
N TYR A 55 -1.38 6.16 -6.33
CA TYR A 55 0.02 6.24 -5.94
C TYR A 55 0.48 7.69 -6.00
N ASN A 56 1.16 8.17 -4.97
CA ASN A 56 1.79 9.48 -5.01
C ASN A 56 3.26 9.44 -4.62
N LEU A 57 3.67 8.49 -3.79
CA LEU A 57 4.99 8.45 -3.18
C LEU A 57 5.58 7.04 -3.17
N PRO A 58 6.90 6.89 -3.45
CA PRO A 58 7.58 5.66 -3.08
C PRO A 58 7.47 5.45 -1.57
N LEU A 59 7.25 4.20 -1.16
CA LEU A 59 6.95 3.85 0.22
C LEU A 59 7.42 2.43 0.49
N MET A 60 8.02 2.18 1.65
CA MET A 60 8.42 0.85 2.10
C MET A 60 7.96 0.62 3.54
N ILE A 61 7.62 -0.62 3.86
CA ILE A 61 7.47 -1.07 5.26
C ILE A 61 8.65 -1.99 5.54
N ASN A 62 9.44 -1.67 6.57
CA ASN A 62 10.59 -2.46 6.99
C ASN A 62 10.40 -2.96 8.43
N PRO A 63 10.15 -4.27 8.65
CA PRO A 63 10.10 -4.81 10.00
C PRO A 63 11.49 -4.81 10.66
N THR A 64 11.67 -4.06 11.75
CA THR A 64 12.98 -3.83 12.40
C THR A 64 13.24 -4.70 13.62
N PHE A 65 12.18 -5.27 14.23
CA PHE A 65 12.29 -6.15 15.39
C PHE A 65 11.47 -7.41 15.15
N THR A 66 11.98 -8.32 14.32
CA THR A 66 11.25 -9.57 14.06
C THR A 66 11.62 -10.61 15.10
N ASN A 67 10.68 -11.00 15.96
CA ASN A 67 10.74 -12.25 16.73
C ASN A 67 10.55 -13.48 15.80
N GLY A 68 11.12 -13.45 14.58
CA GLY A 68 10.84 -14.38 13.49
C GLY A 68 9.68 -13.94 12.58
N GLY A 69 9.86 -14.07 11.26
CA GLY A 69 8.79 -13.92 10.27
C GLY A 69 7.78 -15.05 10.32
N VAL A 70 6.52 -14.81 9.93
CA VAL A 70 5.48 -15.85 9.98
C VAL A 70 5.04 -16.28 8.59
N ARG A 71 5.35 -17.53 8.23
CA ARG A 71 4.84 -18.19 7.02
C ARG A 71 3.57 -18.98 7.34
N ARG A 72 2.42 -18.29 7.40
CA ARG A 72 1.07 -18.91 7.43
C ARG A 72 0.25 -18.47 6.22
N GLY A 73 0.76 -18.71 5.01
CA GLY A 73 0.17 -18.22 3.77
C GLY A 73 0.41 -16.72 3.51
N LEU A 74 1.32 -16.10 4.25
CA LEU A 74 1.72 -14.69 4.13
C LEU A 74 3.16 -14.57 3.62
N HIS A 75 3.48 -13.43 3.02
CA HIS A 75 4.87 -13.06 2.74
C HIS A 75 5.59 -12.61 4.00
N TRP A 76 6.91 -12.67 3.96
CA TRP A 76 7.78 -12.03 4.94
C TRP A 76 8.83 -11.22 4.19
N GLY A 77 9.07 -9.99 4.64
CA GLY A 77 10.04 -9.10 4.04
C GLY A 77 9.55 -7.66 4.07
N SER A 78 10.23 -6.81 3.32
CA SER A 78 9.98 -5.37 3.31
C SER A 78 9.28 -4.97 2.00
N PRO A 79 7.93 -4.99 1.92
CA PRO A 79 7.24 -4.58 0.70
C PRO A 79 7.59 -3.13 0.38
N ARG A 80 7.71 -2.83 -0.91
CA ARG A 80 8.02 -1.48 -1.39
C ARG A 80 7.21 -1.10 -2.62
N PHE A 81 6.97 0.20 -2.74
CA PHE A 81 6.42 0.87 -3.89
C PHE A 81 7.48 1.77 -4.52
N TYR A 82 7.71 1.63 -5.83
CA TYR A 82 8.58 2.55 -6.55
C TYR A 82 8.15 2.67 -8.02
N ILE A 83 7.66 3.86 -8.41
CA ILE A 83 7.30 4.18 -9.79
C ILE A 83 8.18 5.36 -10.26
N PRO A 84 9.28 5.12 -10.99
CA PRO A 84 10.29 6.14 -11.29
C PRO A 84 9.80 7.26 -12.22
N PHE A 85 8.87 6.96 -13.14
CA PHE A 85 8.38 7.89 -14.16
C PHE A 85 6.87 8.05 -14.10
N LEU A 86 6.37 8.76 -13.08
CA LEU A 86 4.94 8.87 -12.81
C LEU A 86 4.13 9.44 -13.99
N ASP A 87 4.65 10.47 -14.69
CA ASP A 87 3.97 11.09 -15.84
C ASP A 87 3.86 10.14 -17.05
N SER A 88 4.83 9.23 -17.19
CA SER A 88 4.81 8.17 -18.22
C SER A 88 3.95 6.99 -17.80
N PHE A 89 3.90 6.70 -16.52
CA PHE A 89 3.09 5.62 -15.94
C PHE A 89 1.60 5.97 -15.93
N CYS A 90 1.25 7.21 -15.58
CA CYS A 90 -0.13 7.63 -15.37
C CYS A 90 -0.84 7.94 -16.70
N LYS A 91 -1.22 6.86 -17.40
CA LYS A 91 -1.98 6.90 -18.64
C LYS A 91 -3.45 6.54 -18.41
N PRO A 92 -4.37 6.99 -19.27
CA PRO A 92 -5.78 6.60 -19.21
C PRO A 92 -5.98 5.07 -19.07
N PRO A 93 -6.96 4.60 -18.28
CA PRO A 93 -8.01 5.38 -17.61
C PRO A 93 -7.54 6.11 -16.34
N ASN A 94 -6.29 5.92 -15.91
CA ASN A 94 -5.73 6.59 -14.74
C ASN A 94 -5.55 8.09 -14.99
N ARG A 95 -5.55 8.87 -13.92
CA ARG A 95 -5.49 10.33 -14.00
C ARG A 95 -4.52 10.87 -12.97
N HIS A 96 -3.82 11.94 -13.31
CA HIS A 96 -3.00 12.63 -12.34
C HIS A 96 -3.87 13.25 -11.24
N THR A 97 -3.34 13.31 -10.02
CA THR A 97 -3.92 14.15 -8.97
C THR A 97 -3.76 15.62 -9.35
N GLY A 98 -4.64 16.48 -8.86
CA GLY A 98 -4.50 17.93 -9.01
C GLY A 98 -3.44 18.51 -8.06
N PRO A 99 -3.02 19.77 -8.23
CA PRO A 99 -2.10 20.46 -7.32
C PRO A 99 -2.62 20.55 -5.88
N PRO A 100 -1.73 20.78 -4.87
CA PRO A 100 -0.26 20.91 -4.95
C PRO A 100 0.59 19.64 -5.16
N GLY A 101 0.02 18.44 -5.14
CA GLY A 101 0.73 17.16 -5.19
C GLY A 101 0.61 16.44 -6.53
N LYS A 102 1.69 15.76 -6.95
CA LYS A 102 1.69 14.88 -8.14
C LYS A 102 1.55 13.42 -7.72
N GLY A 103 0.45 12.81 -8.15
CA GLY A 103 0.09 11.42 -7.93
C GLY A 103 -0.62 10.85 -9.16
N CYS A 104 -0.95 9.57 -9.12
CA CYS A 104 -1.72 8.87 -10.14
C CYS A 104 -2.87 8.12 -9.48
N ILE A 105 -4.10 8.50 -9.82
CA ILE A 105 -5.34 7.84 -9.41
C ILE A 105 -5.47 6.52 -10.16
N ASN A 106 -5.62 5.43 -9.42
CA ASN A 106 -5.97 4.11 -9.94
C ASN A 106 -7.49 4.03 -10.10
N VAL A 107 -8.00 4.46 -11.25
CA VAL A 107 -9.44 4.66 -11.46
C VAL A 107 -10.25 3.36 -11.36
N VAL A 108 -9.61 2.22 -11.64
CA VAL A 108 -10.27 0.92 -11.76
C VAL A 108 -9.99 -0.01 -10.58
N GLY A 109 -8.95 0.26 -9.79
CA GLY A 109 -8.60 -0.53 -8.60
C GLY A 109 -9.75 -0.75 -7.62
N PRO A 110 -10.47 0.31 -7.19
CA PRO A 110 -11.52 0.18 -6.19
C PRO A 110 -12.74 -0.61 -6.67
N THR A 111 -12.96 -0.70 -7.99
CA THR A 111 -14.15 -1.30 -8.58
C THR A 111 -13.88 -2.63 -9.29
N THR A 112 -12.61 -3.04 -9.44
CA THR A 112 -12.27 -4.30 -10.09
C THR A 112 -11.93 -5.41 -9.08
N PRO A 113 -12.56 -6.58 -9.19
CA PRO A 113 -12.20 -7.75 -8.38
C PRO A 113 -10.97 -8.49 -8.92
N ARG A 114 -10.47 -8.17 -10.13
CA ARG A 114 -9.38 -8.90 -10.80
C ARG A 114 -8.45 -7.94 -11.56
N PRO A 115 -7.21 -8.36 -11.89
CA PRO A 115 -6.16 -7.43 -12.35
C PRO A 115 -6.47 -6.76 -13.69
N THR A 116 -7.43 -7.21 -14.48
CA THR A 116 -7.92 -6.48 -15.66
C THR A 116 -9.08 -5.59 -15.19
N PRO A 117 -8.91 -4.27 -14.97
CA PRO A 117 -8.04 -3.31 -15.68
C PRO A 117 -6.86 -2.68 -14.89
N SER A 118 -6.58 -3.07 -13.63
CA SER A 118 -5.48 -2.55 -12.79
C SER A 118 -4.06 -3.07 -13.10
N LYS A 119 -3.81 -3.70 -14.26
CA LYS A 119 -2.54 -4.38 -14.57
C LYS A 119 -1.31 -3.48 -14.49
N ALA A 120 -1.43 -2.18 -14.75
CA ALA A 120 -0.30 -1.26 -14.73
C ALA A 120 0.28 -1.12 -13.31
N PHE A 121 -0.57 -0.82 -12.32
CA PHE A 121 -0.17 -0.73 -10.91
C PHE A 121 0.35 -2.06 -10.39
N LYS A 122 -0.30 -3.18 -10.73
CA LYS A 122 0.18 -4.51 -10.33
C LYS A 122 1.57 -4.84 -10.88
N ARG A 123 1.85 -4.48 -12.14
CA ARG A 123 3.16 -4.72 -12.77
C ARG A 123 4.26 -3.85 -12.18
N ALA A 124 3.96 -2.58 -11.91
CA ALA A 124 4.92 -1.68 -11.31
C ALA A 124 5.22 -2.05 -9.85
N CYS A 125 4.20 -2.51 -9.13
CA CYS A 125 4.27 -2.83 -7.71
C CYS A 125 3.67 -4.23 -7.46
N PRO A 126 4.44 -5.31 -7.70
CA PRO A 126 3.94 -6.68 -7.56
C PRO A 126 3.67 -7.07 -6.10
N SER A 127 4.40 -6.45 -5.15
CA SER A 127 4.38 -6.71 -3.71
C SER A 127 3.26 -6.00 -2.94
N SER A 128 2.21 -5.55 -3.62
CA SER A 128 1.19 -4.67 -3.05
C SER A 128 -0.20 -4.90 -3.64
N TYR A 129 -1.22 -4.43 -2.91
CA TYR A 129 -2.60 -4.37 -3.38
C TYR A 129 -2.78 -3.28 -4.43
N SER A 130 -3.34 -3.66 -5.58
CA SER A 130 -3.65 -2.77 -6.71
C SER A 130 -5.11 -2.81 -7.16
N TYR A 131 -5.89 -3.72 -6.57
CA TYR A 131 -7.34 -3.87 -6.72
C TYR A 131 -7.94 -4.62 -5.53
N THR A 132 -9.26 -4.68 -5.43
CA THR A 132 -9.96 -5.09 -4.18
C THR A 132 -9.81 -6.56 -3.78
N LEU A 133 -9.53 -7.48 -4.71
CA LEU A 133 -9.33 -8.92 -4.41
C LEU A 133 -7.93 -9.41 -4.86
N ASP A 134 -6.91 -8.56 -4.68
CA ASP A 134 -5.52 -8.87 -5.07
C ASP A 134 -4.93 -10.06 -4.28
N ASP A 135 -5.49 -10.34 -3.11
CA ASP A 135 -5.17 -11.49 -2.27
C ASP A 135 -5.72 -12.83 -2.79
N ARG A 136 -6.84 -12.85 -3.53
CA ARG A 136 -7.54 -14.10 -3.90
C ARG A 136 -6.90 -14.90 -5.04
N ASN A 137 -5.94 -14.34 -5.78
CA ASN A 137 -5.29 -15.03 -6.90
C ASN A 137 -3.75 -14.94 -6.89
N ALA A 138 -3.16 -14.25 -5.91
CA ALA A 138 -1.72 -14.21 -5.75
C ALA A 138 -1.30 -15.35 -4.82
N ASN A 139 -0.44 -16.25 -5.31
CA ASN A 139 0.19 -17.27 -4.48
C ASN A 139 1.71 -17.08 -4.49
N PRO A 140 2.32 -16.57 -3.40
CA PRO A 140 1.65 -16.10 -2.17
C PRO A 140 0.96 -14.74 -2.42
N GLY A 141 0.05 -14.33 -1.51
CA GLY A 141 -0.78 -13.10 -1.60
C GLY A 141 0.01 -11.79 -1.69
N VAL A 142 -0.54 -10.66 -1.29
CA VAL A 142 0.26 -9.40 -1.09
C VAL A 142 0.24 -8.91 0.35
N MET A 143 -0.27 -9.75 1.24
CA MET A 143 -0.27 -9.56 2.68
C MET A 143 1.00 -10.16 3.29
N TYR A 144 1.64 -9.41 4.18
CA TYR A 144 2.83 -9.82 4.90
C TYR A 144 2.51 -10.11 6.37
N GLY A 145 3.35 -10.92 7.01
CA GLY A 145 3.13 -11.38 8.38
C GLY A 145 4.40 -11.43 9.22
N CYS A 146 4.27 -10.95 10.45
CA CYS A 146 5.28 -11.05 11.50
C CYS A 146 4.65 -11.56 12.81
N ASN A 147 5.49 -12.08 13.70
CA ASN A 147 5.05 -12.41 15.05
C ASN A 147 4.61 -11.13 15.77
N VAL A 148 3.60 -11.26 16.65
CA VAL A 148 3.11 -10.13 17.45
C VAL A 148 4.24 -9.49 18.26
N GLY A 149 4.19 -8.17 18.39
CA GLY A 149 5.20 -7.39 19.12
C GLY A 149 6.42 -7.05 18.27
N SER A 150 6.30 -7.13 16.94
CA SER A 150 7.35 -6.66 16.04
C SER A 150 7.31 -5.13 15.92
N ASN A 151 8.48 -4.51 15.69
CA ASN A 151 8.56 -3.10 15.31
C ASN A 151 8.64 -2.95 13.78
N TYR A 152 8.18 -1.81 13.28
CA TYR A 152 8.15 -1.48 11.86
C TYR A 152 8.65 -0.05 11.66
N GLU A 153 9.42 0.12 10.60
CA GLU A 153 9.83 1.39 10.04
C GLU A 153 9.05 1.60 8.73
N VAL A 154 8.58 2.82 8.50
CA VAL A 154 7.84 3.19 7.28
C VAL A 154 8.60 4.32 6.61
N ASP A 155 9.18 4.01 5.46
CA ASP A 155 10.05 4.94 4.73
C ASP A 155 9.29 5.54 3.56
N PHE A 156 9.21 6.88 3.53
CA PHE A 156 8.75 7.63 2.37
C PHE A 156 9.94 8.03 1.52
N CYS A 157 9.89 7.74 0.22
CA CYS A 157 11.04 7.89 -0.68
C CYS A 157 12.31 7.13 -0.23
N PRO A 158 12.21 5.80 0.05
CA PRO A 158 13.38 4.96 0.38
C PRO A 158 14.37 4.83 -0.78
#